data_AF-W1XMT2-F1
#
_entry.id   AF-W1XMT2-F1
#
_cell.length_a   1.000
_cell.length_b   1.000
_cell.length_c   1.000
_cell.angle_alpha   90.00
_cell.angle_beta   90.00
_cell.angle_gamma   90.00
#
_symmetry.space_group_name_H-M   'P 1'
#
loop_
_entity.id
_entity.type
_entity.pdbx_description
1 polymer ?
#
loop_
_entity_poly.entity_id
_entity_poly.type
_entity_poly.pdbx_seq_one_letter_code
_entity_poly.pdbx_strand_id
1 'polypeptide(L)' 'KRAMTPVRALSGGERNRLLLARLFLKPSNLLILDEPTNDLDVETLELLEELIDSYQGTVLLVSHDRQFVDNT' A
#
# COMPACT_ATOMS: atom_id res chain seq x y z
N LYS A 1 19.59 9.46 -4.88
CA LYS A 1 19.18 10.60 -5.75
C LYS A 1 17.66 10.75 -5.89
N ARG A 2 16.86 9.67 -6.01
CA ARG A 2 15.39 9.77 -6.15
C ARG A 2 14.63 10.29 -4.93
N ALA A 3 15.18 10.19 -3.72
CA ALA A 3 14.54 10.69 -2.49
C ALA A 3 14.26 12.21 -2.48
N MET A 4 14.97 12.99 -3.31
CA MET A 4 14.78 14.44 -3.43
C MET A 4 13.92 14.83 -4.65
N THR A 5 13.41 13.85 -5.41
CA THR A 5 12.53 14.11 -6.55
C THR A 5 11.18 14.66 -6.04
N PRO A 6 10.68 15.78 -6.59
CA PRO A 6 9.35 16.28 -6.24
C PRO A 6 8.28 15.20 -6.50
N VAL A 7 7.30 15.05 -5.59
CA VAL A 7 6.23 14.03 -5.71
C VAL A 7 5.49 14.13 -7.06
N ARG A 8 5.30 15.36 -7.56
CA ARG A 8 4.69 15.61 -8.88
C ARG A 8 5.45 15.02 -10.07
N ALA A 9 6.73 14.70 -9.92
CA ALA A 9 7.57 14.12 -10.97
C ALA A 9 7.69 12.59 -10.86
N LEU A 10 7.10 11.98 -9.81
CA LEU A 10 7.03 10.53 -9.66
C LEU A 10 5.95 9.95 -10.57
N SER A 11 6.19 8.72 -11.06
CA SER A 11 5.18 7.92 -11.75
C SER A 11 4.00 7.56 -10.83
N GLY A 12 2.89 7.06 -11.39
CA GLY A 12 1.74 6.60 -10.59
C GLY A 12 2.14 5.57 -9.53
N GLY A 13 2.82 4.49 -9.94
CA GLY A 13 3.33 3.46 -9.02
C GLY A 13 4.32 3.99 -7.99
N GLU A 14 5.21 4.93 -8.36
CA GLU A 14 6.12 5.56 -7.40
C GLU A 14 5.40 6.42 -6.36
N ARG A 15 4.32 7.11 -6.75
CA ARG A 15 3.48 7.87 -5.81
C ARG A 15 2.72 6.94 -4.87
N ASN A 16 2.19 5.83 -5.38
CA ASN A 16 1.48 4.84 -4.56
C ASN A 16 2.42 4.17 -3.55
N ARG A 17 3.63 3.75 -3.96
CA ARG A 17 4.65 3.26 -3.02
C ARG A 17 5.03 4.30 -1.96
N LEU A 18 5.16 5.56 -2.35
CA LEU A 18 5.42 6.64 -1.39
C LEU A 18 4.26 6.80 -0.40
N LEU A 19 3.01 6.74 -0.87
CA LEU A 19 1.81 6.82 -0.03
C LEU A 19 1.75 5.67 0.98
N LEU A 20 1.97 4.43 0.52
CA LEU A 20 2.05 3.26 1.38
C LEU A 20 3.15 3.44 2.44
N ALA A 21 4.36 3.80 2.04
CA ALA A 21 5.44 4.10 2.97
C ALA A 21 5.04 5.17 4.00
N ARG A 22 4.33 6.23 3.59
CA ARG A 22 3.83 7.25 4.52
C ARG A 22 2.77 6.74 5.50
N LEU A 23 1.90 5.83 5.08
CA LEU A 23 0.89 5.21 5.95
C LEU A 23 1.55 4.38 7.05
N PHE A 24 2.49 3.51 6.70
CA PHE A 24 3.17 2.62 7.65
C PHE A 24 4.23 3.31 8.53
N LEU A 25 4.69 4.52 8.17
CA LEU A 25 5.61 5.29 9.01
C LEU A 25 4.96 5.84 10.29
N LYS A 26 3.63 5.86 10.38
CA LYS A 26 2.93 6.27 11.60
C LYS A 26 2.45 5.02 12.34
N PRO A 27 2.84 4.84 13.62
CA PRO A 27 2.33 3.73 14.40
C PRO A 27 0.81 3.87 14.54
N SER A 28 0.08 2.81 14.23
CA SER A 28 -1.35 2.71 14.44
C SER A 28 -1.69 1.27 14.87
N ASN A 29 -2.83 1.12 15.52
CA ASN A 29 -3.37 -0.19 15.95
C ASN A 29 -4.49 -0.69 15.02
N LEU A 30 -5.06 0.20 14.20
CA LEU A 30 -6.09 -0.10 13.22
C LEU A 30 -5.73 0.59 11.91
N LEU A 31 -5.60 -0.20 10.84
CA LEU A 31 -5.42 0.26 9.47
C LEU A 31 -6.71 0.01 8.70
N ILE A 32 -7.21 1.02 7.98
CA ILE A 32 -8.40 0.90 7.13
C ILE A 32 -7.98 1.21 5.70
N LEU A 33 -8.22 0.28 4.78
CA LEU A 33 -7.89 0.39 3.38
C LEU A 33 -9.14 0.17 2.54
N ASP A 34 -9.51 1.17 1.74
CA ASP A 34 -10.67 1.13 0.85
C ASP A 34 -10.21 1.05 -0.60
N GLU A 35 -10.45 -0.09 -1.25
CA GLU A 35 -9.99 -0.45 -2.59
C GLU A 35 -8.50 -0.14 -2.85
N PRO A 36 -7.56 -0.64 -2.00
CA PRO A 36 -6.16 -0.26 -2.09
C PRO A 36 -5.42 -0.87 -3.28
N THR A 37 -6.03 -1.84 -3.97
CA THR A 37 -5.46 -2.53 -5.14
C THR A 37 -5.59 -1.71 -6.43
N ASN A 38 -6.42 -0.65 -6.43
CA ASN A 38 -6.63 0.19 -7.60
C ASN A 38 -5.35 0.90 -8.06
N ASP A 39 -5.14 0.92 -9.37
CA ASP A 39 -4.00 1.57 -10.03
C ASP A 39 -2.62 1.11 -9.52
N LEU A 40 -2.55 -0.07 -8.88
CA LEU A 40 -1.30 -0.70 -8.50
C LEU A 40 -0.76 -1.56 -9.64
N ASP A 41 0.55 -1.44 -9.88
CA ASP A 41 1.28 -2.46 -10.64
C ASP A 41 1.49 -3.70 -9.77
N VAL A 42 1.81 -4.83 -10.41
CA VAL A 42 1.99 -6.12 -9.73
C VAL A 42 3.03 -6.02 -8.60
N GLU A 43 4.15 -5.33 -8.85
CA GLU A 43 5.20 -5.13 -7.85
C GLU A 43 4.71 -4.37 -6.61
N THR A 44 3.83 -3.38 -6.78
CA THR A 44 3.27 -2.61 -5.66
C THR A 44 2.16 -3.36 -4.95
N LEU A 45 1.43 -4.23 -5.66
CA LEU A 45 0.44 -5.13 -5.06
C LEU A 45 1.12 -6.14 -4.13
N GLU A 46 2.19 -6.81 -4.60
CA GLU A 46 2.98 -7.74 -3.78
C GLU A 46 3.54 -7.06 -2.52
N LEU A 47 4.08 -5.84 -2.66
CA LEU A 47 4.55 -5.05 -1.52
C LEU A 47 3.41 -4.74 -0.53
N LEU A 48 2.20 -4.45 -1.02
CA LEU A 48 1.05 -4.19 -0.16
C LEU A 48 0.66 -5.45 0.62
N GLU A 49 0.65 -6.62 -0.01
CA GLU A 49 0.40 -7.91 0.64
C GLU A 49 1.41 -8.14 1.78
N GLU A 50 2.72 -7.98 1.52
CA GLU A 50 3.78 -8.10 2.54
C GLU A 50 3.61 -7.12 3.71
N LEU A 51 3.19 -5.89 3.43
CA LEU A 51 2.99 -4.86 4.45
C LEU A 51 1.77 -5.16 5.32
N ILE A 52 0.71 -5.75 4.77
CA ILE A 52 -0.48 -6.13 5.54
C ILE A 52 -0.18 -7.37 6.39
N ASP A 53 0.47 -8.39 5.83
CA ASP A 53 0.83 -9.63 6.56
C ASP A 53 1.77 -9.34 7.74
N SER A 54 2.68 -8.38 7.58
CA SER A 54 3.61 -7.95 8.65
C SER A 54 3.01 -6.95 9.65
N TYR A 55 1.79 -6.45 9.43
CA TYR A 55 1.20 -5.42 10.28
C TYR A 55 0.73 -5.99 11.62
N GLN A 56 1.32 -5.51 12.72
CA GLN A 56 1.02 -6.03 14.08
C GLN A 56 -0.32 -5.55 14.67
N GLY A 57 -1.10 -4.75 13.93
CA GLY A 57 -2.41 -4.25 14.36
C GLY A 57 -3.57 -5.00 13.70
N THR A 58 -4.74 -4.39 13.76
CA THR A 58 -5.91 -4.86 13.01
C THR A 58 -5.96 -4.17 11.65
N VAL A 59 -6.26 -4.93 10.59
CA VAL A 59 -6.51 -4.37 9.26
C VAL A 59 -7.97 -4.58 8.89
N LEU A 60 -8.65 -3.51 8.47
CA LEU A 60 -9.95 -3.55 7.83
C LEU A 60 -9.74 -3.22 6.35
N LEU A 61 -9.90 -4.24 5.52
CA LEU A 61 -9.69 -4.15 4.08
C LEU A 61 -11.02 -4.25 3.34
N VAL A 62 -11.26 -3.32 2.42
CA VAL A 62 -12.33 -3.40 1.41
C VAL A 62 -11.66 -3.51 0.05
N SER A 63 -11.99 -4.56 -0.70
CA SER A 63 -11.43 -4.80 -2.03
C SER A 63 -12.43 -5.57 -2.89
N HIS A 64 -12.53 -5.22 -4.16
CA HIS A 64 -13.21 -6.02 -5.18
C HIS A 64 -12.33 -7.13 -5.77
N ASP A 65 -11.01 -7.10 -5.51
CA ASP A 65 -10.06 -8.11 -5.94
C ASP A 65 -10.06 -9.30 -4.96
N ARG A 66 -10.59 -10.44 -5.43
CA ARG A 66 -10.68 -11.67 -4.65
C ARG A 66 -9.33 -12.33 -4.41
N GLN A 67 -8.45 -12.29 -5.41
CA GLN A 67 -7.15 -12.95 -5.30
C GLN A 67 -6.32 -12.25 -4.22
N PHE A 68 -6.36 -10.92 -4.19
CA PHE A 68 -5.72 -10.14 -3.13
C PHE A 68 -6.27 -10.47 -1.73
N VAL A 69 -7.60 -10.58 -1.60
CA VAL A 69 -8.25 -10.92 -0.32
C VAL A 69 -7.94 -12.36 0.13
N ASP A 70 -7.78 -13.30 -0.80
CA ASP A 70 -7.45 -14.68 -0.48
C ASP A 70 -5.95 -14.87 -0.13
N ASN A 71 -5.09 -13.97 -0.61
CA ASN A 71 -3.64 -13.99 -0.38
C ASN A 71 -3.18 -13.24 0.88
N THR A 72 -4.05 -12.40 1.45
CA THR A 72 -3.75 -11.51 2.58
C THR A 72 -4.43 -11.99 3.86
#